data_AF-A0A2M8NLD9-F1
#
_entry.id   AF-A0A2M8NLD9-F1
#
_cell.length_a   1.000
_cell.length_b   1.000
_cell.length_c   1.000
_cell.angle_alpha   90.00
_cell.angle_beta   90.00
_cell.angle_gamma   90.00
#
_symmetry.space_group_name_H-M   'P 1'
#
loop_
_entity.id
_entity.type
_entity.pdbx_description
1 polymer ?
#
loop_
_entity_poly.entity_id
_entity_poly.type
_entity_poly.pdbx_seq_one_letter_code
_entity_poly.pdbx_strand_id
1 'polypeptide(L)'
;MTSAFAPNDTDEMLARQLQRGSRRALDMLVEQHYDSLVGFLYRMTSGDRALALDFAQETFLRALRHIDQFQPDRRFKPWLYAIALNLVRG
;
A
#
# COMPACT_ATOMS: atom_id res chain seq x y z
N MET A 1 25.52 -9.74 9.09
CA MET A 1 24.19 -9.56 9.72
C MET A 1 23.15 -9.81 8.64
N THR A 2 22.48 -10.95 8.70
CA THR A 2 21.71 -11.57 7.62
C THR A 2 20.48 -10.74 7.25
N SER A 3 20.40 -10.27 6.01
CA SER A 3 19.19 -9.61 5.48
C SER A 3 18.05 -10.62 5.47
N ALA A 4 17.01 -10.40 6.29
CA ALA A 4 15.84 -11.26 6.42
C ALA A 4 14.80 -11.08 5.30
N PHE A 5 15.13 -10.34 4.24
CA PHE A 5 14.24 -10.09 3.10
C PHE A 5 14.96 -10.48 1.82
N ALA A 6 14.37 -11.45 1.12
CA ALA A 6 14.83 -11.90 -0.19
C ALA A 6 14.10 -11.10 -1.29
N PRO A 7 14.71 -10.90 -2.47
CA PRO A 7 14.08 -10.23 -3.61
C PRO A 7 12.80 -10.91 -4.17
N ASN A 8 12.29 -11.96 -3.50
CA ASN A 8 11.10 -12.74 -3.86
C ASN A 8 10.00 -12.71 -2.79
N ASP A 9 10.10 -11.88 -1.74
CA ASP A 9 9.02 -11.78 -0.75
C ASP A 9 7.74 -11.25 -1.43
N THR A 10 6.64 -12.01 -1.30
CA THR A 10 5.36 -11.60 -1.88
C THR A 10 4.76 -10.43 -1.09
N ASP A 11 3.88 -9.64 -1.70
CA ASP A 11 3.17 -8.55 -1.01
C ASP A 11 2.48 -9.04 0.27
N GLU A 12 1.91 -10.25 0.25
CA GLU A 12 1.23 -10.86 1.40
C GLU A 12 2.21 -11.24 2.52
N MET A 13 3.43 -11.68 2.17
CA MET A 13 4.49 -11.90 3.15
C MET A 13 4.93 -10.59 3.78
N LEU A 14 5.15 -9.55 2.98
CA LEU A 14 5.49 -8.22 3.48
C LEU A 14 4.38 -7.67 4.38
N ALA A 15 3.11 -7.81 3.99
CA ALA A 15 1.98 -7.40 4.82
C ALA A 15 1.95 -8.12 6.18
N ARG A 16 2.20 -9.44 6.23
CA ARG A 16 2.33 -10.18 7.50
C ARG A 16 3.49 -9.68 8.35
N GLN A 17 4.59 -9.31 7.72
CA GLN A 17 5.74 -8.75 8.44
C GLN A 17 5.45 -7.35 8.97
N LEU A 18 4.69 -6.55 8.22
CA LEU A 18 4.21 -5.25 8.66
C LEU A 18 3.25 -5.36 9.86
N GLN A 19 2.34 -6.34 9.87
CA GLN A 19 1.49 -6.65 11.05
C GLN A 19 2.32 -6.96 12.31
N ARG A 20 3.55 -7.45 12.15
CA ARG A 20 4.49 -7.72 13.25
C ARG A 20 5.38 -6.52 13.59
N GLY A 21 5.11 -5.35 13.01
CA GLY A 21 5.85 -4.11 13.26
C GLY A 21 7.08 -3.89 12.38
N SER A 22 7.27 -4.67 11.32
CA SER A 22 8.42 -4.48 10.42
C SER A 22 8.26 -3.22 9.56
N ARG A 23 8.96 -2.14 9.95
CA ARG A 23 9.03 -0.90 9.15
C ARG A 23 9.59 -1.13 7.75
N ARG A 24 10.58 -2.01 7.62
CA ARG A 24 11.16 -2.34 6.32
C ARG A 24 10.14 -2.96 5.36
N ALA A 25 9.17 -3.71 5.88
CA ALA A 25 8.11 -4.27 5.04
C ALA A 25 7.17 -3.19 4.50
N LEU A 26 6.91 -2.12 5.28
CA LEU A 26 6.20 -0.95 4.78
C LEU A 26 6.98 -0.29 3.64
N ASP A 27 8.28 -0.06 3.82
CA ASP A 27 9.13 0.60 2.81
C ASP A 27 9.08 -0.17 1.47
N MET A 28 9.18 -1.50 1.51
CA MET A 28 9.10 -2.35 0.31
C MET A 28 7.72 -2.29 -0.35
N LEU A 29 6.64 -2.34 0.44
CA LEU A 29 5.27 -2.22 -0.08
C LEU A 29 5.02 -0.83 -0.70
N VAL A 30 5.58 0.23 -0.13
CA VAL A 30 5.50 1.58 -0.71
C VAL A 30 6.28 1.61 -2.03
N GLU A 31 7.54 1.18 -2.03
CA GLU A 31 8.40 1.17 -3.22
C GLU A 31 7.77 0.40 -4.39
N GLN A 32 7.15 -0.76 -4.13
CA GLN A 32 6.53 -1.58 -5.17
C GLN A 32 5.20 -1.00 -5.72
N HIS A 33 4.41 -0.32 -4.89
CA HIS A 33 3.02 0.02 -5.25
C HIS A 33 2.78 1.51 -5.50
N TYR A 34 3.61 2.41 -4.96
CA TYR A 34 3.35 3.86 -4.94
C TYR A 34 3.09 4.44 -6.33
N ASP A 35 3.99 4.24 -7.29
CA ASP A 35 3.85 4.81 -8.63
C ASP A 35 2.60 4.29 -9.35
N SER A 36 2.31 2.99 -9.20
CA SER A 36 1.13 2.38 -9.81
C SER A 36 -0.18 2.87 -9.17
N LEU A 37 -0.15 3.17 -7.87
CA LEU A 37 -1.26 3.74 -7.13
C LEU A 37 -1.48 5.21 -7.51
N VAL A 38 -0.42 6.01 -7.61
CA VAL A 38 -0.48 7.41 -8.08
C VAL A 38 -1.05 7.46 -9.49
N GLY A 39 -0.59 6.60 -10.41
CA GLY A 39 -1.13 6.54 -11.77
C GLY A 39 -2.61 6.16 -11.82
N PHE A 40 -3.09 5.31 -10.91
CA PHE A 40 -4.51 5.02 -10.75
C PHE A 40 -5.29 6.23 -10.22
N LEU A 41 -4.82 6.84 -9.15
CA LEU A 41 -5.45 7.99 -8.51
C LEU A 41 -5.49 9.21 -9.43
N TYR A 42 -4.44 9.44 -10.23
CA TYR A 42 -4.40 10.50 -11.23
C TYR A 42 -5.58 10.44 -12.21
N ARG A 43 -5.98 9.23 -12.61
CA ARG A 43 -7.18 9.04 -13.46
C ARG A 43 -8.47 9.30 -12.69
N MET A 44 -8.49 9.00 -11.40
CA MET A 44 -9.66 9.20 -10.53
C MET A 44 -9.86 10.66 -10.13
N THR A 45 -8.79 11.44 -10.07
CA THR A 45 -8.80 12.88 -9.76
C THR A 45 -8.91 13.76 -11.02
N SER A 46 -9.37 13.20 -12.15
CA SER A 46 -9.50 13.92 -13.43
C SER A 46 -8.20 14.61 -13.89
N GLY A 47 -7.04 14.05 -13.54
CA GLY A 47 -5.73 14.59 -13.91
C GLY A 47 -5.11 15.55 -12.89
N ASP A 48 -5.70 15.72 -11.70
CA ASP A 48 -5.04 16.47 -10.62
C ASP A 48 -3.92 15.63 -9.99
N ARG A 49 -2.68 15.98 -10.32
CA ARG A 49 -1.47 15.31 -9.82
C ARG A 49 -1.23 15.56 -8.33
N ALA A 50 -1.48 16.76 -7.83
CA ALA A 50 -1.24 17.08 -6.42
C ALA A 50 -2.19 16.25 -5.55
N LEU A 51 -3.47 16.26 -5.90
CA LEU A 51 -4.49 15.49 -5.21
C LEU A 51 -4.24 13.97 -5.29
N ALA A 52 -3.74 13.47 -6.43
CA ALA A 52 -3.37 12.06 -6.57
C ALA A 52 -2.22 11.64 -5.64
N LEU A 53 -1.20 12.49 -5.47
CA LEU A 53 -0.10 12.26 -4.53
C LEU A 53 -0.58 12.30 -3.08
N ASP A 54 -1.47 13.22 -2.74
CA ASP A 54 -2.07 13.31 -1.40
C ASP A 54 -2.90 12.07 -1.07
N PHE A 55 -3.74 11.61 -2.00
CA PHE A 55 -4.50 10.37 -1.83
C PHE A 55 -3.60 9.14 -1.74
N ALA A 56 -2.49 9.08 -2.49
CA ALA A 56 -1.57 7.94 -2.41
C ALA A 56 -0.93 7.86 -1.02
N GLN A 57 -0.45 9.00 -0.50
CA GLN A 57 0.10 9.09 0.86
C GLN A 57 -0.94 8.68 1.91
N GLU A 58 -2.14 9.26 1.88
CA GLU A 58 -3.20 8.94 2.85
C GLU A 58 -3.67 7.47 2.71
N THR A 59 -3.62 6.89 1.51
CA THR A 59 -3.89 5.45 1.32
C THR A 59 -2.91 4.59 2.10
N PHE A 60 -1.61 4.85 2.01
CA PHE A 60 -0.61 4.09 2.77
C PHE A 60 -0.70 4.33 4.28
N LEU A 61 -1.02 5.56 4.71
CA LEU A 61 -1.28 5.85 6.12
C LEU A 61 -2.49 5.07 6.64
N ARG A 62 -3.58 4.97 5.87
CA ARG A 62 -4.73 4.12 6.21
C ARG A 62 -4.39 2.64 6.16
N ALA A 63 -3.64 2.19 5.17
CA ALA A 63 -3.19 0.81 5.09
C ALA A 63 -2.37 0.42 6.33
N LEU A 64 -1.47 1.28 6.79
CA LEU A 64 -0.73 1.07 8.03
C LEU A 64 -1.66 1.00 9.25
N ARG A 65 -2.63 1.92 9.38
CA ARG A 65 -3.59 1.93 10.50
C ARG A 65 -4.51 0.72 10.53
N HIS A 66 -4.80 0.13 9.37
CA HIS A 66 -5.72 -1.01 9.22
C HIS A 66 -5.00 -2.32 8.89
N ILE A 67 -3.67 -2.37 8.98
CA ILE A 67 -2.90 -3.54 8.55
C ILE A 67 -3.28 -4.80 9.32
N ASP A 68 -3.65 -4.68 10.60
CA ASP A 68 -4.10 -5.80 11.44
C ASP A 68 -5.40 -6.45 10.93
N GLN A 69 -6.17 -5.74 10.09
CA GLN A 69 -7.41 -6.24 9.47
C GLN A 69 -7.15 -6.95 8.14
N PHE A 70 -5.93 -6.83 7.58
CA PHE A 70 -5.57 -7.51 6.35
C PHE A 70 -5.49 -9.03 6.57
N GLN A 71 -6.27 -9.78 5.80
CA GLN A 71 -6.27 -11.24 5.84
C GLN A 71 -5.21 -11.75 4.85
N PRO A 72 -4.18 -12.50 5.30
CA PRO A 72 -3.04 -12.84 4.43
C PRO A 72 -3.30 -13.90 3.35
N ASP A 73 -4.53 -14.40 3.26
CA ASP A 73 -5.07 -15.22 2.17
C ASP A 73 -5.64 -14.34 1.03
N ARG A 74 -5.84 -13.05 1.27
CA ARG A 74 -6.24 -12.07 0.25
C ARG A 74 -5.03 -11.44 -0.40
N ARG A 75 -5.22 -10.97 -1.64
CA ARG A 75 -4.18 -10.21 -2.36
C ARG A 75 -4.06 -8.81 -1.78
N PHE A 76 -2.83 -8.37 -1.51
CA PHE A 76 -2.57 -7.05 -0.93
C PHE A 76 -2.98 -5.90 -1.86
N LYS A 77 -2.59 -5.96 -3.14
CA LYS A 77 -2.84 -4.88 -4.09
C LYS A 77 -4.32 -4.50 -4.23
N PRO A 78 -5.29 -5.44 -4.45
CA PRO A 78 -6.71 -5.10 -4.46
C PRO A 78 -7.21 -4.49 -3.15
N TRP A 79 -6.69 -4.94 -2.00
CA TRP A 79 -7.05 -4.39 -0.69
C TRP A 79 -6.57 -2.94 -0.54
N LEU A 80 -5.32 -2.65 -0.95
CA LEU A 80 -4.78 -1.29 -0.97
C LEU A 80 -5.60 -0.36 -1.88
N TYR A 81 -5.99 -0.83 -3.08
CA TYR A 81 -6.79 -0.05 -4.01
C TYR A 81 -8.23 0.18 -3.52
N ALA A 82 -8.79 -0.74 -2.74
CA ALA A 82 -10.09 -0.54 -2.10
C ALA A 82 -10.04 0.62 -1.08
N ILE A 83 -8.95 0.73 -0.31
CA ILE A 83 -8.73 1.86 0.60
C ILE A 83 -8.65 3.18 -0.18
N ALA A 84 -7.85 3.21 -1.26
CA ALA A 84 -7.72 4.38 -2.13
C ALA A 84 -9.06 4.80 -2.75
N LEU A 85 -9.86 3.84 -3.20
CA LEU A 85 -11.16 4.11 -3.80
C LEU A 85 -12.17 4.65 -2.78
N ASN A 86 -12.13 4.17 -1.53
CA ASN A 86 -12.94 4.72 -0.45
C ASN A 86 -12.52 6.15 -0.08
N LEU A 87 -11.24 6.48 -0.22
CA LEU A 87 -10.72 7.84 -0.02
C LEU A 87 -11.21 8.82 -1.08
N VAL A 88 -11.18 8.43 -2.36
CA VAL A 88 -11.62 9.30 -3.46
C VAL A 88 -13.13 9.55 -3.44
N ARG A 89 -13.91 8.59 -2.92
CA ARG A 89 -15.39 8.66 -2.89
C ARG A 89 -15.95 9.39 -1.67
N GLY A 90 -15.15 9.54 -0.62
CA GLY A 90 -15.54 10.21 0.63
C GLY A 90 -15.25 11.70 0.54
#